data_AF-A0A2M7BDS8-F1
#
_entry.id   AF-A0A2M7BDS8-F1
#
_cell.length_a   1.000
_cell.length_b   1.000
_cell.length_c   1.000
_cell.angle_alpha   90.00
_cell.angle_beta   90.00
_cell.angle_gamma   90.00
#
_symmetry.space_group_name_H-M   'P 1'
#
loop_
_entity.id
_entity.type
_entity.pdbx_description
1 polymer ?
#
loop_
_entity_poly.entity_id
_entity_poly.type
_entity_poly.pdbx_seq_one_letter_code
_entity_poly.pdbx_strand_id
1 'polypeptide(L)'
;MEKFNSKLTSRGANLFSDGRPIMGLTLRDVAQIALDANPKALIIPAHAWTPWFGIYGQNSGYDSLTEAFGDLAKDIPAVETGLSNDPAMNWRMEELENRAIVSFSDAHSPAKIGREATVFELPAINYENVRKLNIAHTIEFYPEEGKYHYSGHRNCRIVCSPEEIREKGTICPVCGKSLTPGVMSRVENLAKVKAETETKKDKSGVRWIYSQGRKKPPYATLVLLMEILAEVYGVGVGSQKVVKSYELLFNNFGSEFKILLETEIGGIRKVAGEKVAEVIAKVRSGDIVIEPGFDGVFGKVKIWPDILGQESRQNPSLQQESLFS
;
A
#
# COMPACT_ATOMS: atom_id res chain seq x y z
N MET A 1 12.25 -19.64 -18.36
CA MET A 1 13.27 -18.85 -17.63
C MET A 1 14.54 -18.66 -18.44
N GLU A 2 15.24 -19.71 -18.88
CA GLU A 2 16.50 -19.57 -19.63
C GLU A 2 16.41 -18.67 -20.87
N LYS A 3 15.37 -18.83 -21.69
CA LYS A 3 15.12 -17.97 -22.88
C LYS A 3 15.00 -16.49 -22.52
N PHE A 4 14.29 -16.18 -21.43
CA PHE A 4 14.09 -14.81 -20.96
C PHE A 4 15.42 -14.20 -20.48
N ASN A 5 16.14 -14.91 -19.61
CA ASN A 5 17.42 -14.45 -19.07
C ASN A 5 18.46 -14.26 -20.17
N SER A 6 18.60 -15.25 -21.07
CA SER A 6 19.53 -15.17 -22.20
C SER A 6 19.26 -13.95 -23.09
N LYS A 7 17.97 -13.67 -23.37
CA LYS A 7 17.60 -12.51 -24.19
C LYS A 7 17.87 -11.18 -23.49
N LEU A 8 17.58 -11.06 -22.20
CA LEU A 8 17.91 -9.87 -21.40
C LEU A 8 19.43 -9.62 -21.39
N THR A 9 20.24 -10.64 -21.08
CA THR A 9 21.70 -10.51 -21.08
C THR A 9 22.26 -10.16 -22.46
N SER A 10 21.69 -10.72 -23.53
CA SER A 10 22.09 -10.37 -24.91
C SER A 10 21.85 -8.89 -25.26
N ARG A 11 20.98 -8.21 -24.51
CA ARG A 11 20.72 -6.77 -24.64
C ARG A 11 21.42 -5.92 -23.57
N GLY A 12 22.39 -6.50 -22.85
CA GLY A 12 23.23 -5.76 -21.89
C GLY A 12 22.70 -5.69 -20.47
N ALA A 13 21.59 -6.37 -20.13
CA ALA A 13 21.09 -6.42 -18.76
C ALA A 13 22.01 -7.25 -17.85
N ASN A 14 22.42 -6.67 -16.71
CA ASN A 14 23.20 -7.38 -15.70
C ASN A 14 22.26 -8.10 -14.72
N LEU A 15 22.15 -9.42 -14.85
CA LEU A 15 21.28 -10.24 -14.00
C LEU A 15 21.97 -10.81 -12.75
N PHE A 16 23.28 -10.60 -12.59
CA PHE A 16 24.08 -11.28 -11.56
C PHE A 16 24.44 -10.38 -10.36
N SER A 17 24.20 -9.08 -10.45
CA SER A 17 24.61 -8.12 -9.41
C SER A 17 23.61 -8.01 -8.24
N ASP A 18 22.32 -8.23 -8.49
CA ASP A 18 21.24 -7.97 -7.52
C ASP A 18 20.04 -8.90 -7.77
N GLY A 19 19.26 -9.19 -6.73
CA GLY A 19 17.98 -9.91 -6.85
C GLY A 19 16.91 -9.13 -7.62
N ARG A 20 17.04 -7.80 -7.73
CA ARG A 20 16.26 -6.92 -8.60
C ARG A 20 17.20 -6.24 -9.61
N PRO A 21 17.50 -6.88 -10.76
CA PRO A 21 18.49 -6.39 -11.70
C PRO A 21 18.03 -5.11 -12.42
N ILE A 22 18.94 -4.13 -12.53
CA ILE A 22 18.75 -2.94 -13.35
C ILE A 22 19.11 -3.30 -14.79
N MET A 23 18.11 -3.21 -15.69
CA MET A 23 18.24 -3.76 -17.05
C MET A 23 18.66 -2.72 -18.10
N GLY A 24 18.47 -1.42 -17.84
CA GLY A 24 18.73 -0.36 -18.84
C GLY A 24 17.85 -0.46 -20.10
N LEU A 25 16.76 -1.21 -20.04
CA LEU A 25 15.81 -1.44 -21.13
C LEU A 25 14.50 -0.71 -20.86
N THR A 26 13.78 -0.39 -21.94
CA THR A 26 12.42 0.16 -21.82
C THR A 26 11.45 -0.88 -21.27
N LEU A 27 10.36 -0.44 -20.63
CA LEU A 27 9.32 -1.33 -20.13
C LEU A 27 8.70 -2.18 -21.25
N ARG A 28 8.46 -1.56 -22.42
CA ARG A 28 8.02 -2.26 -23.62
C ARG A 28 8.99 -3.37 -24.06
N ASP A 29 10.30 -3.11 -24.09
CA ASP A 29 11.30 -4.13 -24.47
C ASP A 29 11.30 -5.31 -23.48
N VAL A 30 11.26 -5.02 -22.18
CA VAL A 30 11.21 -6.08 -21.15
C VAL A 30 9.94 -6.91 -21.29
N ALA A 31 8.80 -6.26 -21.52
CA ALA A 31 7.52 -6.93 -21.75
C ALA A 31 7.55 -7.82 -23.01
N GLN A 32 8.06 -7.30 -24.13
CA GLN A 32 8.21 -8.07 -25.36
C GLN A 32 9.09 -9.30 -25.15
N ILE A 33 10.25 -9.13 -24.51
CA ILE A 33 11.18 -10.23 -24.25
C ILE A 33 10.54 -11.29 -23.34
N ALA A 34 9.74 -10.88 -22.35
CA ALA A 34 9.01 -11.81 -21.49
C ALA A 34 7.95 -12.61 -22.27
N LEU A 35 7.14 -11.93 -23.09
CA LEU A 35 6.07 -12.55 -23.88
C LEU A 35 6.61 -13.45 -25.01
N ASP A 36 7.70 -13.05 -25.67
CA ASP A 36 8.41 -13.87 -26.67
C ASP A 36 8.98 -15.15 -26.05
N ALA A 37 9.52 -15.04 -24.83
CA ALA A 37 10.06 -16.19 -24.11
C ALA A 37 8.96 -17.13 -23.62
N ASN A 38 7.81 -16.59 -23.20
CA ASN A 38 6.64 -17.34 -22.81
C ASN A 38 5.37 -16.48 -22.98
N PRO A 39 4.43 -16.83 -23.87
CA PRO A 39 3.19 -16.06 -24.06
C PRO A 39 2.26 -16.10 -22.83
N LYS A 40 2.52 -17.01 -21.90
CA LYS A 40 1.84 -17.07 -20.60
C LYS A 40 2.55 -16.27 -19.52
N ALA A 41 3.56 -15.44 -19.82
CA ALA A 41 4.14 -14.56 -18.82
C ALA A 41 3.06 -13.64 -18.21
N LEU A 42 3.27 -13.25 -16.96
CA LEU A 42 2.42 -12.31 -16.25
C LEU A 42 3.28 -11.10 -15.91
N ILE A 43 2.96 -9.96 -16.50
CA ILE A 43 3.70 -8.71 -16.31
C ILE A 43 2.77 -7.75 -15.58
N ILE A 44 3.17 -7.33 -14.40
CA ILE A 44 2.41 -6.45 -13.52
C ILE A 44 3.34 -5.32 -13.09
N PRO A 45 3.02 -4.05 -13.39
CA PRO A 45 3.74 -2.92 -12.84
C PRO A 45 3.62 -2.94 -11.31
N ALA A 46 4.77 -3.09 -10.64
CA ALA A 46 4.84 -3.11 -9.18
C ALA A 46 4.56 -1.72 -8.59
N HIS A 47 4.00 -1.70 -7.37
CA HIS A 47 3.79 -0.51 -6.54
C HIS A 47 3.51 0.77 -7.34
N ALA A 48 2.38 0.78 -8.05
CA ALA A 48 2.18 1.59 -9.25
C ALA A 48 2.31 3.11 -9.02
N TRP A 49 2.09 3.58 -7.79
CA TRP A 49 2.05 5.01 -7.46
C TRP A 49 3.17 5.47 -6.55
N THR A 50 4.14 4.60 -6.24
CA THR A 50 5.34 5.06 -5.52
C THR A 50 6.00 6.19 -6.32
N PRO A 51 6.35 7.34 -5.69
CA PRO A 51 6.73 8.55 -6.43
C PRO A 51 7.94 8.35 -7.37
N TRP A 52 8.86 7.47 -6.99
CA TRP A 52 9.97 6.99 -7.80
C TRP A 52 9.72 5.53 -8.17
N PHE A 53 10.07 5.15 -9.40
CA PHE A 53 9.97 3.80 -9.97
C PHE A 53 8.55 3.23 -10.12
N GLY A 54 7.51 3.86 -9.55
CA GLY A 54 6.12 3.52 -9.85
C GLY A 54 5.73 3.94 -11.27
N ILE A 55 4.93 3.12 -11.94
CA ILE A 55 4.48 3.35 -13.32
C ILE A 55 3.72 4.68 -13.48
N TYR A 56 2.98 5.11 -12.46
CA TYR A 56 2.28 6.40 -12.39
C TYR A 56 2.95 7.39 -11.44
N GLY A 57 4.17 7.07 -10.97
CA GLY A 57 4.90 7.87 -9.99
C GLY A 57 5.10 9.31 -10.44
N GLN A 58 4.98 10.23 -9.49
CA GLN A 58 5.05 11.68 -9.74
C GLN A 58 6.39 12.14 -10.34
N ASN A 59 7.51 11.45 -10.05
CA ASN A 59 8.85 11.93 -10.42
C ASN A 59 9.48 11.16 -11.59
N SER A 60 9.10 9.90 -11.80
CA SER A 60 9.73 9.04 -12.83
C SER A 60 8.72 8.14 -13.56
N GLY A 61 7.43 8.37 -13.36
CA GLY A 61 6.37 7.58 -13.99
C GLY A 61 5.93 8.13 -15.34
N TYR A 62 4.91 7.49 -15.87
CA TYR A 62 4.20 7.78 -17.12
C TYR A 62 2.78 8.25 -16.80
N ASP A 63 2.11 8.88 -17.76
CA ASP A 63 0.71 9.30 -17.63
C ASP A 63 -0.26 8.17 -18.04
N SER A 64 0.23 7.12 -18.72
CA SER A 64 -0.57 5.94 -19.09
C SER A 64 0.26 4.66 -19.32
N LEU A 65 -0.39 3.50 -19.28
CA LEU A 65 0.22 2.22 -19.69
C LEU A 65 0.59 2.21 -21.18
N THR A 66 -0.19 2.90 -22.02
CA THR A 66 0.11 3.02 -23.46
C THR A 66 1.40 3.79 -23.70
N GLU A 67 1.68 4.84 -22.92
CA GLU A 67 2.95 5.55 -22.99
C GLU A 67 4.12 4.66 -22.55
N ALA A 68 3.92 3.87 -21.48
CA ALA A 68 4.95 3.00 -20.92
C ALA A 68 5.27 1.75 -21.78
N PHE A 69 4.23 1.09 -22.30
CA PHE A 69 4.32 -0.22 -22.96
C PHE A 69 3.96 -0.19 -24.46
N GLY A 70 3.49 0.93 -24.99
CA GLY A 70 3.06 1.04 -26.39
C GLY A 70 1.91 0.07 -26.72
N ASP A 71 2.06 -0.65 -27.83
CA ASP A 71 1.14 -1.68 -28.31
C ASP A 71 0.97 -2.87 -27.35
N LEU A 72 1.92 -3.08 -26.42
CA LEU A 72 1.86 -4.13 -25.41
C LEU A 72 1.08 -3.73 -24.15
N ALA A 73 0.54 -2.51 -24.07
CA ALA A 73 -0.26 -2.09 -22.92
C ALA A 73 -1.49 -3.01 -22.70
N LYS A 74 -2.04 -3.59 -23.77
CA LYS A 74 -3.13 -4.59 -23.69
C LYS A 74 -2.74 -5.89 -22.99
N ASP A 75 -1.44 -6.20 -22.95
CA ASP A 75 -0.88 -7.44 -22.38
C ASP A 75 -0.53 -7.31 -20.89
N ILE A 76 -0.89 -6.18 -20.26
CA ILE A 76 -0.66 -5.88 -18.84
C ILE A 76 -1.94 -6.07 -18.02
N PRO A 77 -2.29 -7.28 -17.57
CA PRO A 77 -3.64 -7.55 -17.06
C PRO A 77 -3.95 -6.94 -15.69
N ALA A 78 -2.93 -6.45 -14.97
CA ALA A 78 -3.09 -5.90 -13.63
C ALA A 78 -2.06 -4.80 -13.35
N VAL A 79 -2.34 -4.01 -12.31
CA VAL A 79 -1.35 -3.19 -11.62
C VAL A 79 -1.32 -3.55 -10.14
N GLU A 80 -0.15 -3.42 -9.52
CA GLU A 80 0.00 -3.57 -8.08
C GLU A 80 -0.25 -2.24 -7.38
N THR A 81 -1.00 -2.25 -6.28
CA THR A 81 -1.16 -1.09 -5.40
C THR A 81 0.20 -0.65 -4.85
N GLY A 82 0.73 -1.46 -3.92
CA GLY A 82 1.85 -1.10 -3.08
C GLY A 82 1.45 -0.07 -2.01
N LEU A 83 2.39 0.21 -1.11
CA LEU A 83 2.15 0.95 0.15
C LEU A 83 1.77 2.43 0.02
N SER A 84 1.61 2.94 -1.20
CA SER A 84 1.38 4.37 -1.46
C SER A 84 -0.02 4.66 -2.00
N ASN A 85 -0.82 3.63 -2.29
CA ASN A 85 -2.19 3.80 -2.73
C ASN A 85 -3.08 2.64 -2.25
N ASP A 86 -4.36 2.70 -2.62
CA ASP A 86 -5.31 1.61 -2.42
C ASP A 86 -6.11 1.35 -3.72
N PRO A 87 -6.97 0.33 -3.78
CA PRO A 87 -7.81 0.06 -4.94
C PRO A 87 -8.75 1.22 -5.29
N ALA A 88 -9.28 1.97 -4.31
CA ALA A 88 -10.18 3.08 -4.57
C ALA A 88 -9.49 4.21 -5.33
N MET A 89 -8.22 4.50 -5.04
CA MET A 89 -7.39 5.42 -5.82
C MET A 89 -7.25 4.93 -7.28
N ASN A 90 -7.02 3.64 -7.50
CA ASN A 90 -6.89 3.07 -8.84
C ASN A 90 -8.21 2.99 -9.62
N TRP A 91 -9.35 2.85 -8.95
CA TRP A 91 -10.67 2.83 -9.60
C TRP A 91 -11.03 4.15 -10.28
N ARG A 92 -10.26 5.22 -10.02
CA ARG A 92 -10.38 6.54 -10.64
C ARG A 92 -9.73 6.64 -12.02
N MET A 93 -8.95 5.63 -12.39
CA MET A 93 -8.24 5.55 -13.66
C MET A 93 -9.08 4.76 -14.66
N GLU A 94 -9.45 5.41 -15.76
CA GLU A 94 -10.22 4.79 -16.85
C GLU A 94 -9.48 3.58 -17.46
N GLU A 95 -8.17 3.70 -17.69
CA GLU A 95 -7.37 2.61 -18.28
C GLU A 95 -7.24 1.36 -17.36
N LEU A 96 -7.57 1.51 -16.07
CA LEU A 96 -7.59 0.42 -15.08
C LEU A 96 -9.01 -0.12 -14.86
N GLU A 97 -10.00 0.30 -15.64
CA GLU A 97 -11.37 -0.23 -15.53
C GLU A 97 -11.42 -1.74 -15.76
N ASN A 98 -10.73 -2.20 -16.81
CA ASN A 98 -10.72 -3.59 -17.25
C ASN A 98 -9.48 -4.38 -16.81
N ARG A 99 -8.76 -3.88 -15.78
CA ARG A 99 -7.55 -4.51 -15.25
C ARG A 99 -7.75 -4.89 -13.80
N ALA A 100 -7.11 -5.97 -13.39
CA ALA A 100 -7.12 -6.36 -12.00
C ALA A 100 -6.25 -5.41 -11.17
N ILE A 101 -6.62 -5.26 -9.90
CA ILE A 101 -5.79 -4.61 -8.89
C ILE A 101 -5.29 -5.71 -7.97
N VAL A 102 -3.98 -5.84 -7.86
CA VAL A 102 -3.32 -6.77 -6.93
C VAL A 102 -2.58 -5.99 -5.87
N SER A 103 -2.36 -6.62 -4.73
CA SER A 103 -1.71 -6.04 -3.56
C SER A 103 -0.72 -7.05 -2.98
N PHE A 104 0.53 -6.62 -2.80
CA PHE A 104 1.64 -7.45 -2.36
C PHE A 104 2.53 -6.68 -1.38
N SER A 105 3.02 -7.37 -0.36
CA SER A 105 3.77 -6.73 0.73
C SER A 105 5.09 -6.03 0.36
N ASP A 106 5.72 -6.33 -0.78
CA ASP A 106 7.11 -5.93 -1.07
C ASP A 106 8.05 -6.09 0.16
N ALA A 107 7.98 -7.26 0.79
CA ALA A 107 8.58 -7.49 2.10
C ALA A 107 10.11 -7.64 2.01
N HIS A 108 10.82 -6.74 2.70
CA HIS A 108 12.29 -6.77 2.85
C HIS A 108 12.74 -7.31 4.21
N SER A 109 11.80 -7.80 5.02
CA SER A 109 12.07 -8.54 6.24
C SER A 109 10.91 -9.51 6.53
N PRO A 110 11.16 -10.63 7.23
CA PRO A 110 10.10 -11.60 7.54
C PRO A 110 8.91 -10.97 8.28
N ALA A 111 9.18 -10.01 9.17
CA ALA A 111 8.15 -9.31 9.93
C ALA A 111 7.22 -8.42 9.08
N LYS A 112 7.59 -8.11 7.82
CA LYS A 112 6.78 -7.29 6.90
C LYS A 112 5.99 -8.12 5.89
N ILE A 113 6.12 -9.45 5.90
CA ILE A 113 5.37 -10.34 5.02
C ILE A 113 3.88 -10.20 5.32
N GLY A 114 3.07 -10.02 4.28
CA GLY A 114 1.61 -9.99 4.41
C GLY A 114 1.03 -8.67 4.94
N ARG A 115 1.81 -7.59 5.04
CA ARG A 115 1.25 -6.24 5.29
C ARG A 115 0.30 -5.75 4.19
N GLU A 116 0.43 -6.34 3.00
CA GLU A 116 -0.45 -6.22 1.85
C GLU A 116 -0.59 -7.61 1.21
N ALA A 117 -1.79 -7.96 0.76
CA ALA A 117 -2.07 -9.27 0.20
C ALA A 117 -3.25 -9.29 -0.78
N THR A 118 -3.17 -10.21 -1.75
CA THR A 118 -4.28 -10.53 -2.66
C THR A 118 -4.85 -11.90 -2.30
N VAL A 119 -6.16 -11.97 -2.09
CA VAL A 119 -6.87 -13.22 -1.84
C VAL A 119 -7.49 -13.71 -3.14
N PHE A 120 -7.09 -14.91 -3.58
CA PHE A 120 -7.54 -15.51 -4.84
C PHE A 120 -8.57 -16.61 -4.61
N GLU A 121 -9.58 -16.68 -5.48
CA GLU A 121 -10.49 -17.81 -5.58
C GLU A 121 -10.00 -18.78 -6.65
N LEU A 122 -9.27 -19.81 -6.23
CA LEU A 122 -8.64 -20.76 -7.14
C LEU A 122 -9.21 -22.17 -6.96
N PRO A 123 -9.48 -22.90 -8.06
CA PRO A 123 -9.85 -24.31 -7.96
C PRO A 123 -8.68 -25.18 -7.46
N ALA A 124 -7.44 -24.75 -7.70
CA ALA A 124 -6.22 -25.36 -7.16
C ALA A 124 -5.06 -24.35 -7.19
N ILE A 125 -4.11 -24.48 -6.25
CA ILE A 125 -2.92 -23.61 -6.16
C ILE A 125 -1.91 -24.03 -7.23
N ASN A 126 -1.93 -23.32 -8.37
CA ASN A 126 -0.93 -23.45 -9.43
C ASN A 126 -0.88 -22.16 -10.26
N TYR A 127 0.20 -22.03 -11.05
CA TYR A 127 0.44 -20.85 -11.86
C TYR A 127 -0.70 -20.54 -12.85
N GLU A 128 -1.24 -21.57 -13.50
CA GLU A 128 -2.30 -21.42 -14.52
C GLU A 128 -3.59 -20.84 -13.93
N ASN A 129 -3.88 -21.15 -12.67
CA ASN A 129 -5.02 -20.57 -11.96
C ASN A 129 -4.71 -19.17 -11.43
N VAL A 130 -3.52 -18.94 -10.85
CA VAL A 130 -3.11 -17.62 -10.34
C VAL A 130 -3.09 -16.57 -11.46
N ARG A 131 -2.58 -16.91 -12.64
CA ARG A 131 -2.47 -15.94 -13.75
C ARG A 131 -3.81 -15.48 -14.33
N LYS A 132 -4.91 -16.15 -13.98
CA LYS A 132 -6.27 -15.72 -14.35
C LYS A 132 -6.76 -14.56 -13.49
N LEU A 133 -6.06 -14.25 -12.39
CA LEU A 133 -6.37 -13.12 -11.51
C LEU A 133 -7.82 -13.12 -11.02
N ASN A 134 -8.33 -14.31 -10.65
CA ASN A 134 -9.63 -14.42 -10.02
C ASN A 134 -9.51 -14.00 -8.54
N ILE A 135 -9.72 -12.71 -8.28
CA ILE A 135 -9.46 -12.06 -6.99
C ILE A 135 -10.77 -11.96 -6.21
N ALA A 136 -10.78 -12.53 -5.00
CA ALA A 136 -11.87 -12.38 -4.06
C ALA A 136 -11.90 -10.95 -3.49
N HIS A 137 -10.74 -10.49 -3.03
CA HIS A 137 -10.51 -9.19 -2.42
C HIS A 137 -9.01 -8.96 -2.19
N THR A 138 -8.65 -7.73 -1.85
CA THR A 138 -7.31 -7.38 -1.37
C THR A 138 -7.33 -6.92 0.09
N ILE A 139 -6.17 -7.06 0.73
CA ILE A 139 -5.89 -6.57 2.07
C ILE A 139 -4.80 -5.51 1.89
N GLU A 140 -5.11 -4.29 2.28
CA GLU A 140 -4.28 -3.11 2.01
C GLU A 140 -3.69 -2.53 3.28
N PHE A 141 -2.55 -1.87 3.12
CA PHE A 141 -2.01 -0.96 4.12
C PHE A 141 -2.70 0.41 4.01
N TYR A 142 -2.61 1.25 5.05
CA TYR A 142 -3.09 2.64 4.96
C TYR A 142 -2.12 3.47 4.12
N PRO A 143 -2.49 3.89 2.89
CA PRO A 143 -1.58 4.67 2.05
C PRO A 143 -1.22 6.03 2.66
N GLU A 144 -2.05 6.54 3.56
CA GLU A 144 -1.83 7.78 4.31
C GLU A 144 -0.59 7.71 5.19
N GLU A 145 -0.15 6.55 5.62
CA GLU A 145 1.12 6.40 6.35
C GLU A 145 2.33 6.67 5.46
N GLY A 146 2.17 6.62 4.14
CA GLY A 146 3.22 6.92 3.18
C GLY A 146 3.80 8.33 3.33
N LYS A 147 5.13 8.44 3.26
CA LYS A 147 5.91 9.70 3.43
C LYS A 147 5.50 10.85 2.50
N TYR A 148 4.84 10.54 1.41
CA TYR A 148 4.49 11.47 0.34
C TYR A 148 3.01 11.31 -0.04
N HIS A 149 2.14 10.91 0.89
CA HIS A 149 0.73 10.69 0.56
C HIS A 149 0.05 12.00 0.13
N TYR A 150 0.10 13.02 1.00
CA TYR A 150 -0.40 14.36 0.72
C TYR A 150 0.70 15.33 0.33
N SER A 151 0.29 16.40 -0.36
CA SER A 151 1.18 17.51 -0.68
C SER A 151 1.52 18.27 0.60
N GLY A 152 2.76 18.74 0.75
CA GLY A 152 3.13 19.44 1.97
C GLY A 152 4.51 20.06 1.97
N HIS A 153 4.85 20.65 3.11
CA HIS A 153 6.15 21.26 3.35
C HIS A 153 6.59 20.99 4.79
N ARG A 154 7.51 20.05 4.96
CA ARG A 154 7.95 19.51 6.26
C ARG A 154 8.46 20.59 7.21
N ASN A 155 9.18 21.57 6.67
CA ASN A 155 9.82 22.62 7.47
C ASN A 155 8.79 23.58 8.09
N CYS A 156 7.67 23.80 7.40
CA CYS A 156 6.58 24.63 7.87
C CYS A 156 5.43 23.82 8.49
N ARG A 157 5.53 22.48 8.50
CA ARG A 157 4.48 21.55 8.97
C ARG A 157 3.12 21.79 8.31
N ILE A 158 3.16 22.13 7.02
CA ILE A 158 1.95 22.29 6.21
C ILE A 158 1.67 20.98 5.50
N VAL A 159 0.45 20.51 5.64
CA VAL A 159 -0.11 19.35 4.93
C VAL A 159 -1.36 19.84 4.22
N CYS A 160 -1.53 19.47 2.95
CA CYS A 160 -2.66 19.89 2.15
C CYS A 160 -3.29 18.67 1.47
N SER A 161 -4.59 18.48 1.69
CA SER A 161 -5.36 17.51 0.93
C SER A 161 -5.41 17.92 -0.55
N PRO A 162 -5.79 17.00 -1.47
CA PRO A 162 -5.92 17.35 -2.87
C PRO A 162 -6.98 18.43 -3.14
N GLU A 163 -8.05 18.48 -2.34
CA GLU A 163 -9.05 19.56 -2.38
C GLU A 163 -8.43 20.89 -1.96
N GLU A 164 -7.67 20.92 -0.88
CA GLU A 164 -7.00 22.14 -0.43
C GLU A 164 -5.98 22.65 -1.43
N ILE A 165 -5.25 21.76 -2.11
CA ILE A 165 -4.35 22.13 -3.20
C ILE A 165 -5.12 22.77 -4.36
N ARG A 166 -6.31 22.26 -4.69
CA ARG A 166 -7.15 22.82 -5.76
C ARG A 166 -7.65 24.23 -5.42
N GLU A 167 -7.94 24.49 -4.15
CA GLU A 167 -8.46 25.78 -3.68
C GLU A 167 -7.36 26.81 -3.41
N LYS A 168 -6.28 26.40 -2.73
CA LYS A 168 -5.23 27.29 -2.19
C LYS A 168 -3.97 27.34 -3.05
N GLY A 169 -3.85 26.44 -4.03
CA GLY A 169 -2.68 26.30 -4.88
C GLY A 169 -1.54 25.53 -4.22
N THR A 170 -0.38 25.52 -4.88
CA THR A 170 0.78 24.70 -4.52
C THR A 170 1.88 25.48 -3.80
N ILE A 171 1.57 26.66 -3.26
CA ILE A 171 2.53 27.54 -2.57
C ILE A 171 2.30 27.46 -1.06
N CYS A 172 3.38 27.26 -0.31
CA CYS A 172 3.34 27.23 1.15
C CYS A 172 2.92 28.59 1.72
N PRO A 173 1.84 28.67 2.51
CA PRO A 173 1.35 29.95 3.05
C PRO A 173 2.28 30.56 4.11
N VAL A 174 3.21 29.76 4.64
CA VAL A 174 4.14 30.20 5.72
C VAL A 174 5.42 30.82 5.17
N CYS A 175 5.98 30.26 4.09
CA CYS A 175 7.30 30.65 3.59
C CYS A 175 7.37 31.01 2.10
N GLY A 176 6.25 30.87 1.36
CA GLY A 176 6.18 31.20 -0.07
C GLY A 176 6.87 30.21 -1.02
N LYS A 177 7.50 29.13 -0.52
CA LYS A 177 8.10 28.08 -1.35
C LYS A 177 7.04 27.10 -1.86
N SER A 178 7.31 26.41 -2.96
CA SER A 178 6.44 25.34 -3.47
C SER A 178 6.29 24.20 -2.46
N LEU A 179 5.08 23.64 -2.39
CA LEU A 179 4.81 22.39 -1.67
C LEU A 179 5.38 21.22 -2.46
N THR A 180 5.93 20.24 -1.75
CA THR A 180 6.30 18.95 -2.33
C THR A 180 5.02 18.21 -2.72
N PRO A 181 4.83 17.85 -4.01
CA PRO A 181 3.62 17.16 -4.45
C PRO A 181 3.50 15.78 -3.82
N GLY A 182 2.29 15.45 -3.35
CA GLY A 182 1.95 14.12 -2.84
C GLY A 182 1.43 13.17 -3.92
N VAL A 183 1.40 11.88 -3.59
CA VAL A 183 0.84 10.80 -4.42
C VAL A 183 -0.62 11.08 -4.76
N MET A 184 -1.41 11.55 -3.79
CA MET A 184 -2.81 11.87 -4.07
C MET A 184 -2.98 13.02 -5.07
N SER A 185 -2.06 13.98 -5.10
CA SER A 185 -2.06 15.01 -6.15
C SER A 185 -1.77 14.42 -7.53
N ARG A 186 -0.87 13.43 -7.61
CA ARG A 186 -0.63 12.68 -8.86
C ARG A 186 -1.86 11.89 -9.30
N VAL A 187 -2.56 11.24 -8.36
CA VAL A 187 -3.84 10.55 -8.62
C VAL A 187 -4.88 11.53 -9.15
N GLU A 188 -5.08 12.70 -8.53
CA GLU A 188 -6.02 13.71 -9.02
C GLU A 188 -5.70 14.15 -10.46
N ASN A 189 -4.42 14.31 -10.79
CA ASN A 189 -3.99 14.78 -12.11
C ASN A 189 -4.31 13.77 -13.22
N LEU A 190 -4.20 12.47 -12.92
CA LEU A 190 -4.45 11.41 -13.89
C LEU A 190 -5.88 10.88 -13.87
N ALA A 191 -6.58 10.99 -12.73
CA ALA A 191 -7.94 10.52 -12.56
C ALA A 191 -8.88 11.18 -13.57
N LYS A 192 -9.65 10.35 -14.29
CA LYS A 192 -10.68 10.80 -15.25
C LYS A 192 -12.09 10.60 -14.72
N VAL A 193 -12.26 9.76 -13.69
CA VAL A 193 -13.55 9.47 -13.07
C VAL A 193 -13.46 9.68 -11.56
N LYS A 194 -14.59 10.04 -10.95
CA LYS A 194 -14.72 10.01 -9.49
C LYS A 194 -14.95 8.56 -9.08
N ALA A 195 -14.14 8.05 -8.15
CA ALA A 195 -14.42 6.75 -7.55
C ALA A 195 -15.53 6.92 -6.51
N GLU A 196 -16.69 6.37 -6.80
CA GLU A 196 -17.74 6.21 -5.80
C GLU A 196 -17.54 4.88 -5.07
N THR A 197 -17.53 4.93 -3.74
CA THR A 197 -17.29 3.75 -2.89
C THR A 197 -18.45 3.52 -1.93
N GLU A 198 -18.70 2.24 -1.65
CA GLU A 198 -19.65 1.81 -0.62
C GLU A 198 -18.87 1.13 0.50
N THR A 199 -19.21 1.43 1.75
CA THR A 199 -18.58 0.79 2.92
C THR A 199 -19.57 -0.11 3.63
N LYS A 200 -19.15 -1.33 3.98
CA LYS A 200 -19.95 -2.28 4.78
C LYS A 200 -19.09 -2.99 5.81
N LYS A 201 -19.63 -3.15 7.02
CA LYS A 201 -19.02 -4.00 8.05
C LYS A 201 -19.50 -5.44 7.90
N ASP A 202 -18.58 -6.39 8.01
CA ASP A 202 -18.92 -7.81 8.06
C ASP A 202 -19.31 -8.28 9.47
N LYS A 203 -19.56 -9.58 9.63
CA LYS A 203 -19.91 -10.21 10.92
C LYS A 203 -18.81 -10.07 11.99
N SER A 204 -17.55 -9.96 11.56
CA SER A 204 -16.38 -9.79 12.42
C SER A 204 -16.15 -8.33 12.79
N GLY A 205 -16.91 -7.40 12.19
CA GLY A 205 -16.79 -5.96 12.37
C GLY A 205 -15.78 -5.30 11.43
N VAL A 206 -15.20 -6.04 10.47
CA VAL A 206 -14.22 -5.52 9.51
C VAL A 206 -14.93 -4.64 8.50
N ARG A 207 -14.38 -3.44 8.29
CA ARG A 207 -14.83 -2.45 7.33
C ARG A 207 -14.28 -2.80 5.95
N TRP A 208 -15.17 -3.22 5.06
CA TRP A 208 -14.88 -3.50 3.67
C TRP A 208 -15.32 -2.34 2.78
N ILE A 209 -14.46 -1.97 1.83
CA ILE A 209 -14.71 -0.95 0.81
C ILE A 209 -15.01 -1.65 -0.52
N TYR A 210 -16.11 -1.24 -1.15
CA TYR A 210 -16.58 -1.78 -2.42
C TYR A 210 -16.59 -0.68 -3.47
N SER A 211 -16.25 -1.02 -4.71
CA SER A 211 -16.57 -0.17 -5.86
C SER A 211 -18.09 -0.06 -5.99
N GLN A 212 -18.59 1.10 -6.40
CA GLN A 212 -20.01 1.28 -6.70
C GLN A 212 -20.56 0.16 -7.60
N GLY A 213 -21.73 -0.38 -7.23
CA GLY A 213 -22.36 -1.47 -7.97
C GLY A 213 -21.61 -2.80 -7.94
N ARG A 214 -20.58 -2.93 -7.08
CA ARG A 214 -19.84 -4.17 -6.79
C ARG A 214 -19.22 -4.84 -8.02
N LYS A 215 -18.79 -4.04 -8.99
CA LYS A 215 -18.17 -4.52 -10.23
C LYS A 215 -16.72 -4.98 -10.05
N LYS A 216 -16.01 -4.44 -9.06
CA LYS A 216 -14.61 -4.75 -8.76
C LYS A 216 -14.48 -5.45 -7.40
N PRO A 217 -13.47 -6.32 -7.21
CA PRO A 217 -13.21 -6.94 -5.92
C PRO A 217 -13.09 -5.90 -4.81
N PRO A 218 -13.71 -6.11 -3.63
CA PRO A 218 -13.58 -5.20 -2.50
C PRO A 218 -12.19 -5.31 -1.85
N TYR A 219 -11.93 -4.40 -0.92
CA TYR A 219 -10.73 -4.47 -0.09
C TYR A 219 -11.01 -4.07 1.36
N ALA A 220 -10.11 -4.48 2.25
CA ALA A 220 -10.07 -4.03 3.64
C ALA A 220 -8.68 -3.47 3.94
N THR A 221 -8.63 -2.40 4.72
CA THR A 221 -7.37 -1.78 5.16
C THR A 221 -7.06 -2.24 6.59
N LEU A 222 -5.82 -2.63 6.86
CA LEU A 222 -5.40 -3.12 8.17
C LEU A 222 -4.22 -2.32 8.74
N VAL A 223 -4.16 -2.29 10.07
CA VAL A 223 -2.96 -1.94 10.85
C VAL A 223 -2.34 -3.26 11.34
N LEU A 224 -1.02 -3.38 11.31
CA LEU A 224 -0.34 -4.62 11.72
C LEU A 224 -0.61 -4.91 13.20
N LEU A 225 -0.81 -6.19 13.55
CA LEU A 225 -1.16 -6.57 14.92
C LEU A 225 -0.08 -6.15 15.93
N MET A 226 1.18 -6.19 15.54
CA MET A 226 2.29 -5.73 16.37
C MET A 226 2.21 -4.22 16.66
N GLU A 227 1.79 -3.40 15.70
CA GLU A 227 1.61 -1.95 15.85
C GLU A 227 0.39 -1.64 16.74
N ILE A 228 -0.69 -2.37 16.53
CA ILE A 228 -1.88 -2.32 17.38
C ILE A 228 -1.51 -2.57 18.85
N LEU A 229 -0.77 -3.64 19.11
CA LEU A 229 -0.36 -4.01 20.47
C LEU A 229 0.63 -3.00 21.07
N ALA A 230 1.53 -2.45 20.25
CA ALA A 230 2.43 -1.39 20.66
C ALA A 230 1.67 -0.17 21.17
N GLU A 231 0.65 0.25 20.43
CA GLU A 231 -0.22 1.37 20.81
C GLU A 231 -1.04 1.06 22.07
N VAL A 232 -1.62 -0.13 22.19
CA VAL A 232 -2.35 -0.58 23.39
C VAL A 232 -1.49 -0.43 24.65
N TYR A 233 -0.20 -0.78 24.55
CA TYR A 233 0.71 -0.81 25.68
C TYR A 233 1.54 0.46 25.87
N GLY A 234 1.52 1.40 24.91
CA GLY A 234 2.31 2.62 24.95
C GLY A 234 3.82 2.35 24.89
N VAL A 235 4.25 1.33 24.16
CA VAL A 235 5.66 0.91 24.06
C VAL A 235 6.02 0.61 22.60
N GLY A 236 7.31 0.50 22.30
CA GLY A 236 7.76 0.16 20.95
C GLY A 236 7.33 -1.23 20.49
N VAL A 237 7.14 -1.37 19.17
CA VAL A 237 6.72 -2.59 18.46
C VAL A 237 7.63 -3.78 18.78
N GLY A 238 8.93 -3.56 18.96
CA GLY A 238 9.91 -4.60 19.32
C GLY A 238 9.98 -4.97 20.81
N SER A 239 9.12 -4.41 21.66
CA SER A 239 9.18 -4.68 23.10
C SER A 239 8.75 -6.12 23.44
N GLN A 240 9.37 -6.70 24.48
CA GLN A 240 9.01 -8.04 24.96
C GLN A 240 7.54 -8.16 25.37
N LYS A 241 6.92 -7.05 25.79
CA LYS A 241 5.49 -7.01 26.13
C LYS A 241 4.61 -7.19 24.89
N VAL A 242 4.96 -6.53 23.78
CA VAL A 242 4.26 -6.66 22.50
C VAL A 242 4.44 -8.06 21.93
N VAL A 243 5.68 -8.56 21.87
CA VAL A 243 6.00 -9.89 21.35
C VAL A 243 5.21 -10.98 22.09
N LYS A 244 5.21 -10.96 23.43
CA LYS A 244 4.46 -11.95 24.23
C LYS A 244 2.95 -11.90 23.99
N SER A 245 2.39 -10.70 23.80
CA SER A 245 0.96 -10.54 23.51
C SER A 245 0.61 -11.01 22.10
N TYR A 246 1.48 -10.75 21.14
CA TYR A 246 1.35 -11.27 19.78
C TYR A 246 1.38 -12.79 19.77
N GLU A 247 2.38 -13.41 20.41
CA GLU A 247 2.49 -14.87 20.54
C GLU A 247 1.27 -15.47 21.24
N LEU A 248 0.76 -14.82 22.29
CA LEU A 248 -0.46 -15.25 22.98
C LEU A 248 -1.66 -15.32 22.01
N LEU A 249 -1.90 -14.25 21.24
CA LEU A 249 -2.99 -14.22 20.26
C LEU A 249 -2.75 -15.23 19.14
N PHE A 250 -1.54 -15.30 18.60
CA PHE A 250 -1.15 -16.23 17.53
C PHE A 250 -1.40 -17.69 17.96
N ASN A 251 -0.93 -18.09 19.13
CA ASN A 251 -1.08 -19.47 19.63
C ASN A 251 -2.54 -19.85 19.90
N ASN A 252 -3.42 -18.89 20.17
CA ASN A 252 -4.84 -19.15 20.41
C ASN A 252 -5.70 -19.12 19.14
N PHE A 253 -5.34 -18.30 18.15
CA PHE A 253 -6.21 -18.04 16.99
C PHE A 253 -5.61 -18.48 15.65
N GLY A 254 -4.29 -18.63 15.55
CA GLY A 254 -3.58 -19.26 14.45
C GLY A 254 -2.77 -18.29 13.58
N SER A 255 -3.39 -17.27 13.00
CA SER A 255 -2.69 -16.32 12.12
C SER A 255 -3.14 -14.89 12.36
N GLU A 256 -2.28 -13.93 11.99
CA GLU A 256 -2.57 -12.51 12.10
C GLU A 256 -3.81 -12.11 11.30
N PHE A 257 -3.94 -12.56 10.04
CA PHE A 257 -5.14 -12.32 9.26
C PHE A 257 -6.39 -12.86 9.93
N LYS A 258 -6.35 -14.07 10.50
CA LYS A 258 -7.50 -14.60 11.23
C LYS A 258 -7.83 -13.79 12.48
N ILE A 259 -6.82 -13.30 13.20
CA ILE A 259 -7.00 -12.40 14.36
C ILE A 259 -7.60 -11.07 13.93
N LEU A 260 -7.18 -10.49 12.80
CA LEU A 260 -7.60 -9.17 12.37
C LEU A 260 -8.90 -9.18 11.55
N LEU A 261 -9.24 -10.28 10.87
CA LEU A 261 -10.35 -10.33 9.91
C LEU A 261 -11.51 -11.24 10.33
N GLU A 262 -11.26 -12.29 11.11
CA GLU A 262 -12.25 -13.37 11.30
C GLU A 262 -12.64 -13.62 12.75
N THR A 263 -11.68 -13.50 13.67
CA THR A 263 -11.86 -13.92 15.07
C THR A 263 -12.89 -13.04 15.76
N GLU A 264 -13.85 -13.60 16.48
CA GLU A 264 -14.82 -12.79 17.22
C GLU A 264 -14.15 -11.97 18.33
N ILE A 265 -14.55 -10.70 18.46
CA ILE A 265 -14.01 -9.78 19.48
C ILE A 265 -14.17 -10.34 20.91
N GLY A 266 -15.27 -11.06 21.17
CA GLY A 266 -15.49 -11.74 22.45
C GLY A 266 -14.43 -12.81 22.76
N GLY A 267 -13.91 -13.51 21.75
CA GLY A 267 -12.81 -14.45 21.90
C GLY A 267 -11.50 -13.74 22.24
N ILE A 268 -11.19 -12.67 21.52
CA ILE A 268 -9.99 -11.84 21.76
C ILE A 268 -10.03 -11.28 23.19
N ARG A 269 -11.18 -10.76 23.63
CA ARG A 269 -11.37 -10.23 24.99
C ARG A 269 -11.03 -11.24 26.08
N LYS A 270 -11.46 -12.50 25.91
CA LYS A 270 -11.17 -13.57 26.89
C LYS A 270 -9.69 -13.89 26.98
N VAL A 271 -8.95 -13.81 25.87
CA VAL A 271 -7.53 -14.20 25.79
C VAL A 271 -6.60 -13.04 26.15
N ALA A 272 -6.81 -11.87 25.58
CA ALA A 272 -5.89 -10.73 25.65
C ALA A 272 -6.43 -9.52 26.45
N GLY A 273 -7.65 -9.64 27.00
CA GLY A 273 -8.28 -8.62 27.83
C GLY A 273 -9.07 -7.56 27.05
N GLU A 274 -9.80 -6.73 27.80
CA GLU A 274 -10.74 -5.74 27.24
C GLU A 274 -10.05 -4.75 26.30
N LYS A 275 -8.93 -4.17 26.74
CA LYS A 275 -8.26 -3.09 26.01
C LYS A 275 -7.77 -3.53 24.63
N VAL A 276 -7.21 -4.75 24.52
CA VAL A 276 -6.76 -5.30 23.22
C VAL A 276 -7.96 -5.55 22.30
N ALA A 277 -9.04 -6.11 22.85
CA ALA A 277 -10.25 -6.40 22.08
C ALA A 277 -10.94 -5.14 21.56
N GLU A 278 -11.04 -4.10 22.39
CA GLU A 278 -11.59 -2.80 22.03
C GLU A 278 -10.80 -2.16 20.89
N VAL A 279 -9.47 -2.14 21.00
CA VAL A 279 -8.61 -1.56 19.99
C VAL A 279 -8.68 -2.32 18.66
N ILE A 280 -8.66 -3.66 18.68
CA ILE A 280 -8.83 -4.45 17.46
C ILE A 280 -10.20 -4.18 16.83
N ALA A 281 -11.27 -4.03 17.62
CA ALA A 281 -12.58 -3.67 17.11
C ALA A 281 -12.59 -2.29 16.43
N LYS A 282 -11.88 -1.30 16.99
CA LYS A 282 -11.72 0.03 16.39
C LYS A 282 -11.03 -0.02 15.04
N VAL A 283 -9.86 -0.68 14.99
CA VAL A 283 -9.09 -0.87 13.75
C VAL A 283 -9.95 -1.56 12.68
N ARG A 284 -10.59 -2.68 13.02
CA ARG A 284 -11.51 -3.38 12.10
C ARG A 284 -12.58 -2.47 11.55
N SER A 285 -13.16 -1.65 12.41
CA SER A 285 -14.28 -0.79 12.04
C SER A 285 -13.88 0.47 11.29
N GLY A 286 -12.59 0.78 11.20
CA GLY A 286 -12.04 2.03 10.67
C GLY A 286 -12.23 3.24 11.60
N ASP A 287 -12.60 3.03 12.87
CA ASP A 287 -12.75 4.06 13.89
C ASP A 287 -11.37 4.42 14.48
N ILE A 288 -10.55 5.05 13.64
CA ILE A 288 -9.16 5.42 13.92
C ILE A 288 -8.89 6.83 13.38
N VAL A 289 -7.84 7.47 13.89
CA VAL A 289 -7.36 8.79 13.48
C VAL A 289 -6.17 8.61 12.56
N ILE A 290 -6.22 9.26 11.40
CA ILE A 290 -5.16 9.18 10.40
C ILE A 290 -4.57 10.58 10.19
N GLU A 291 -3.27 10.71 10.44
CA GLU A 291 -2.48 11.88 10.10
C GLU A 291 -1.68 11.55 8.83
N PRO A 292 -2.04 12.08 7.65
CA PRO A 292 -1.37 11.70 6.41
C PRO A 292 0.07 12.19 6.36
N GLY A 293 0.94 11.36 5.80
CA GLY A 293 2.33 11.70 5.56
C GLY A 293 2.51 12.67 4.39
N PHE A 294 3.62 13.42 4.43
CA PHE A 294 3.92 14.49 3.50
C PHE A 294 5.41 14.83 3.50
N ASP A 295 5.95 15.23 2.36
CA ASP A 295 7.31 15.79 2.22
C ASP A 295 8.41 15.01 2.99
N GLY A 296 8.36 13.68 2.93
CA GLY A 296 9.34 12.79 3.56
C GLY A 296 9.00 12.38 5.00
N VAL A 297 7.96 12.96 5.60
CA VAL A 297 7.44 12.64 6.93
C VAL A 297 6.39 11.54 6.80
N PHE A 298 6.60 10.41 7.48
CA PHE A 298 5.59 9.35 7.55
C PHE A 298 4.31 9.85 8.19
N GLY A 299 3.19 9.38 7.66
CA GLY A 299 1.90 9.54 8.33
C GLY A 299 1.83 8.67 9.58
N LYS A 300 0.74 8.83 10.32
CA LYS A 300 0.49 8.07 11.53
C LYS A 300 -0.95 7.63 11.55
N VAL A 301 -1.14 6.33 11.75
CA VAL A 301 -2.43 5.78 12.17
C VAL A 301 -2.40 5.69 13.69
N LYS A 302 -3.36 6.35 14.32
CA LYS A 302 -3.58 6.31 15.77
C LYS A 302 -4.96 5.76 16.01
N ILE A 303 -5.09 4.89 17.01
CA ILE A 303 -6.39 4.35 17.42
C ILE A 303 -7.15 5.39 18.25
N TRP A 304 -6.44 6.17 19.06
CA TRP A 304 -7.03 7.21 19.90
C TRP A 304 -6.58 8.60 19.48
N PRO A 305 -7.47 9.61 19.50
CA PRO A 305 -7.03 10.99 19.38
C PRO A 305 -6.11 11.33 20.57
N ASP A 306 -5.08 12.14 20.33
CA ASP A 306 -4.27 12.67 21.42
C ASP A 306 -5.18 13.43 22.38
N ILE A 307 -5.32 12.95 23.62
CA ILE A 307 -5.95 13.72 24.68
C ILE A 307 -5.01 14.89 24.92
N LEU A 308 -5.37 16.07 24.40
CA LEU A 308 -4.58 17.29 24.55
C LEU A 308 -4.14 17.48 26.00
N GLY A 309 -2.83 17.44 26.22
CA GLY A 309 -2.17 17.96 27.42
C GLY A 309 -1.68 16.92 28.42
N GLN A 310 -0.63 16.16 28.08
CA GLN A 310 0.46 15.92 29.01
C GLN A 310 1.76 15.64 28.25
N GLU A 311 2.81 16.31 28.70
CA GLU A 311 4.07 16.61 28.03
C GLU A 311 4.81 15.38 27.45
N SER A 312 5.08 15.38 26.15
CA SER A 312 6.28 14.73 25.60
C SER A 312 7.28 15.82 25.20
N ARG A 313 7.95 16.35 26.22
CA ARG A 313 9.24 17.02 26.03
C ARG A 313 10.29 15.95 25.69
N GLN A 314 11.14 16.32 24.73
CA GLN A 314 12.43 15.73 24.38
C GLN A 314 12.44 14.53 23.42
N ASN A 315 12.52 14.87 22.14
CA ASN A 315 13.36 14.14 21.18
C ASN A 315 14.83 14.55 21.39
N PRO A 316 15.78 13.60 21.30
CA PRO A 316 17.06 13.87 20.68
C PRO A 316 17.08 13.27 19.27
N SER A 317 17.32 14.15 18.31
CA SER A 317 17.83 13.93 16.95
C SER A 317 18.26 12.50 16.58
N LEU A 318 17.54 11.88 15.65
CA LEU A 318 18.12 10.91 14.71
C LEU A 318 18.53 11.68 13.45
N GLN A 319 19.81 12.01 13.36
CA GLN A 319 20.44 12.32 12.07
C GLN A 319 20.40 11.03 11.23
N GLN A 320 19.58 11.03 10.19
CA GLN A 320 19.63 9.99 9.16
C GLN A 320 20.54 10.51 8.06
N GLU A 321 21.69 9.86 7.91
CA GLU A 321 22.65 10.15 6.85
C GLU A 321 22.03 9.89 5.48
N SER A 322 22.29 10.82 4.56
CA SER A 322 21.96 10.77 3.15
C SER A 322 22.58 9.53 2.50
N LEU A 323 21.75 8.64 1.96
CA LEU A 323 22.18 7.50 1.12
C LEU A 323 22.24 7.85 -0.37
N PHE A 324 22.44 9.13 -0.71
CA PHE A 324 22.77 9.55 -2.06
C PHE A 324 23.98 10.49 -2.01
N SER A 325 25.13 9.93 -2.37
CA SER A 325 26.32 10.62 -2.88
C SER A 325 26.63 10.02 -4.24
#